data_AF-A0A8H5BQR9-F1
#
_entry.id   AF-A0A8H5BQR9-F1
#
_cell.length_a   1.000
_cell.length_b   1.000
_cell.length_c   1.000
_cell.angle_alpha   90.00
_cell.angle_beta   90.00
_cell.angle_gamma   90.00
#
_symmetry.space_group_name_H-M   'P 1'
#
loop_
_entity.id
_entity.type
_entity.pdbx_description
1 polymer ?
#
loop_
_entity_poly.entity_id
_entity_poly.type
_entity_poly.pdbx_seq_one_letter_code
_entity_poly.pdbx_strand_id
1 'polypeptide(L)'
;MARFVELYFFLLAMLGVATAFPSYGSLAGLTERELAEIIPTLTARTLPSPPGPLSDTRTKLVNVPAHPWIAPGENDIRGPCPGLNTLANHGYLPRDGIASPSQIVEAVQEVFNMGNDLAVFVTYAAHLVVDGNLITDLLSIGGKTPSTGPDPPSPAIVGGLNTHAVFEGDVSTTRADAFFGDNHSFNETLFQELVSFSNKFGGGFYNIATAREFRFQRIQDSIATNPQFSFISPRYYTAYAESVFPIVFFIDGRNSTLNLDLDVARGFFQDGRLPDGFFRANISTTLNRVGGGIDAIFSAHPIEPGANNGSVNSYTLDPDSADFSDFCKLYSDFVTKTVKGLYPNAQGQLLTALNQNLDFFFGAIADQGCTQVPPFA
;
A
#
# COMPACT_ATOMS: atom_id res chain seq x y z
N MET A 1 30.84 -63.58 -15.39
CA MET A 1 29.56 -63.22 -14.73
C MET A 1 29.89 -62.87 -13.28
N ALA A 2 29.66 -61.69 -12.72
CA ALA A 2 29.03 -60.48 -13.20
C ALA A 2 29.70 -59.30 -12.48
N ARG A 3 30.41 -58.45 -13.23
CA ARG A 3 30.77 -57.08 -12.83
C ARG A 3 29.56 -56.21 -13.18
N PHE A 4 28.55 -56.13 -12.33
CA PHE A 4 27.34 -55.32 -12.61
C PHE A 4 26.55 -54.99 -11.32
N VAL A 5 27.21 -54.55 -10.24
CA VAL A 5 26.48 -54.20 -8.99
C VAL A 5 26.88 -52.85 -8.37
N GLU A 6 27.69 -52.01 -9.02
CA GLU A 6 28.14 -50.73 -8.43
C GLU A 6 27.79 -49.47 -9.24
N LEU A 7 26.71 -49.50 -10.03
CA LEU A 7 26.33 -48.32 -10.84
C LEU A 7 24.85 -47.94 -10.73
N TYR A 8 24.24 -48.06 -9.55
CA TYR A 8 22.83 -47.66 -9.34
C TYR A 8 22.55 -46.91 -8.02
N PHE A 9 23.56 -46.29 -7.40
CA PHE A 9 23.37 -45.46 -6.20
C PHE A 9 23.95 -44.03 -6.30
N PHE A 10 24.25 -43.55 -7.51
CA PHE A 10 24.81 -42.20 -7.73
C PHE A 10 24.05 -41.37 -8.77
N LEU A 11 22.72 -41.49 -8.82
CA LEU A 11 21.88 -40.69 -9.72
C LEU A 11 20.54 -40.24 -9.10
N LEU A 12 20.49 -40.10 -7.77
CA LEU A 12 19.32 -39.58 -7.05
C LEU A 12 19.67 -38.54 -5.98
N ALA A 13 20.66 -37.68 -6.24
CA ALA A 13 21.03 -36.58 -5.33
C ALA A 13 21.29 -35.25 -6.07
N MET A 14 20.60 -35.01 -7.19
CA MET A 14 20.58 -33.73 -7.91
C MET A 14 19.14 -33.32 -8.21
N LEU A 15 18.24 -33.47 -7.23
CA LEU A 15 17.07 -32.59 -7.13
C LEU A 15 17.49 -31.42 -6.24
N GLY A 16 18.43 -30.62 -6.75
CA GLY A 16 18.54 -29.24 -6.29
C GLY A 16 17.22 -28.60 -6.68
N VAL A 17 16.34 -28.39 -5.70
CA VAL A 17 15.17 -27.54 -5.88
C VAL A 17 15.74 -26.14 -6.09
N ALA A 18 16.06 -25.81 -7.33
CA ALA A 18 16.27 -24.43 -7.73
C ALA A 18 14.89 -23.78 -7.64
N THR A 19 14.55 -23.28 -6.45
CA THR A 19 13.42 -22.37 -6.30
C THR A 19 13.80 -21.12 -7.07
N ALA A 20 13.30 -21.00 -8.30
CA ALA A 20 13.45 -19.77 -9.07
C ALA A 20 12.93 -18.60 -8.23
N PHE A 21 13.69 -17.51 -8.15
CA PHE A 21 13.27 -16.31 -7.45
C PHE A 21 11.95 -15.81 -8.09
N PRO A 22 10.91 -15.51 -7.29
CA PRO A 22 9.64 -15.06 -7.85
C PRO A 22 9.83 -13.79 -8.67
N SER A 23 9.07 -13.65 -9.75
CA SER A 23 9.13 -12.42 -10.55
C SER A 23 8.79 -11.18 -9.71
N TYR A 24 7.83 -11.28 -8.80
CA TYR A 24 7.36 -10.17 -7.98
C TYR A 24 8.06 -10.03 -6.62
N GLY A 25 9.14 -10.78 -6.37
CA GLY A 25 9.88 -10.68 -5.09
C GLY A 25 10.73 -9.42 -5.00
N SER A 26 10.82 -8.83 -3.80
CA SER A 26 11.61 -7.62 -3.54
C SER A 26 13.08 -7.81 -3.86
N LEU A 27 13.69 -6.78 -4.45
CA LEU A 27 15.14 -6.67 -4.56
C LEU A 27 15.74 -5.75 -3.48
N ALA A 28 14.90 -5.14 -2.63
CA ALA A 28 15.34 -4.31 -1.52
C ALA A 28 16.18 -5.13 -0.53
N GLY A 29 17.21 -4.52 0.05
CA GLY A 29 18.05 -5.04 1.12
C GLY A 29 18.93 -6.26 0.80
N LEU A 30 18.86 -6.81 -0.41
CA LEU A 30 19.74 -7.90 -0.86
C LEU A 30 21.20 -7.46 -0.95
N THR A 31 22.12 -8.38 -0.65
CA THR A 31 23.56 -8.12 -0.82
C THR A 31 23.94 -8.06 -2.30
N GLU A 32 25.05 -7.40 -2.63
CA GLU A 32 25.55 -7.33 -4.02
C GLU A 32 25.70 -8.71 -4.67
N ARG A 33 26.10 -9.72 -3.89
CA ARG A 33 26.28 -11.09 -4.37
C ARG A 33 24.95 -11.74 -4.73
N GLU A 34 23.92 -11.57 -3.90
CA GLU A 34 22.59 -12.13 -4.15
C GLU A 34 21.93 -11.44 -5.34
N LEU A 35 22.07 -10.11 -5.44
CA LEU A 35 21.61 -9.35 -6.60
C LEU A 35 22.28 -9.82 -7.89
N ALA A 36 23.59 -10.10 -7.87
CA ALA A 36 24.32 -10.62 -9.02
C ALA A 36 23.86 -12.03 -9.44
N GLU A 37 23.37 -12.84 -8.51
CA GLU A 37 22.83 -14.18 -8.78
C GLU A 37 21.36 -14.13 -9.26
N ILE A 38 20.53 -13.23 -8.70
CA ILE A 38 19.09 -13.15 -8.96
C ILE A 38 18.78 -12.33 -10.23
N ILE A 39 19.40 -11.16 -10.41
CA ILE A 39 19.08 -10.25 -11.52
C ILE A 39 19.16 -10.94 -12.89
N PRO A 40 20.18 -11.77 -13.20
CA PRO A 40 20.25 -12.47 -14.49
C PRO A 40 19.13 -13.49 -14.72
N THR A 41 18.47 -13.96 -13.64
CA THR A 41 17.35 -14.91 -13.73
C THR A 41 16.00 -14.23 -13.94
N LEU A 42 15.92 -12.91 -13.68
CA LEU A 42 14.71 -12.13 -13.85
C LEU A 42 14.51 -11.70 -15.30
N THR A 43 13.26 -11.72 -15.75
CA THR A 43 12.88 -11.13 -17.04
C THR A 43 12.66 -9.64 -16.84
N ALA A 44 13.70 -8.85 -17.12
CA ALA A 44 13.62 -7.40 -17.09
C ALA A 44 12.52 -6.90 -18.05
N ARG A 45 11.59 -6.09 -17.53
CA ARG A 45 10.56 -5.44 -18.33
C ARG A 45 10.96 -3.99 -18.61
N THR A 46 10.57 -3.50 -19.77
CA THR A 46 10.63 -2.07 -20.05
C THR A 46 9.56 -1.37 -19.22
N LEU A 47 9.97 -0.50 -18.31
CA LEU A 47 9.05 0.25 -17.45
C LEU A 47 8.24 1.25 -18.30
N PRO A 48 6.92 1.06 -18.45
CA PRO A 48 6.09 2.02 -19.16
C PRO A 48 5.99 3.32 -18.36
N SER A 49 5.79 4.44 -19.07
CA SER A 49 5.40 5.68 -18.41
C SER A 49 4.08 5.49 -17.64
N PRO A 50 3.90 6.21 -16.50
CA PRO A 50 2.65 6.20 -15.79
C PRO A 50 1.48 6.54 -16.72
N PRO A 51 0.34 5.83 -16.60
CA PRO A 51 -0.87 6.18 -17.34
C PRO A 51 -1.25 7.63 -17.08
N GLY A 52 -1.67 8.36 -18.10
CA GLY A 52 -2.16 9.73 -17.97
C GLY A 52 -3.52 9.83 -17.26
N PRO A 53 -4.02 11.05 -17.03
CA PRO A 53 -5.34 11.27 -16.44
C PRO A 53 -6.45 10.74 -17.35
N LEU A 54 -7.56 10.31 -16.73
CA LEU A 54 -8.76 9.90 -17.47
C LEU A 54 -9.28 11.02 -18.37
N SER A 55 -9.61 10.66 -19.61
CA SER A 55 -10.26 11.55 -20.56
C SER A 55 -11.71 11.87 -20.20
N ASP A 56 -12.38 10.94 -19.51
CA ASP A 56 -13.74 11.11 -19.00
C ASP A 56 -13.77 10.81 -17.49
N THR A 57 -14.06 11.83 -16.70
CA THR A 57 -14.16 11.77 -15.23
C THR A 57 -15.61 11.78 -14.74
N ARG A 58 -16.60 11.65 -15.63
CA ARG A 58 -18.01 11.62 -15.24
C ARG A 58 -18.34 10.36 -14.45
N THR A 59 -19.40 10.48 -13.65
CA THR A 59 -20.05 9.35 -12.95
C THR A 59 -20.41 8.26 -13.95
N LYS A 60 -19.99 7.04 -13.67
CA LYS A 60 -20.33 5.86 -14.47
C LYS A 60 -20.52 4.65 -13.57
N LEU A 61 -21.33 3.71 -14.04
CA LEU A 61 -21.53 2.43 -13.38
C LEU A 61 -20.23 1.62 -13.51
N VAL A 62 -19.67 1.20 -12.38
CA VAL A 62 -18.41 0.42 -12.34
C VAL A 62 -18.64 -0.99 -11.80
N ASN A 63 -19.69 -1.23 -11.03
CA ASN A 63 -20.14 -2.60 -10.78
C ASN A 63 -20.98 -3.10 -11.97
N VAL A 64 -20.28 -3.66 -12.98
CA VAL A 64 -20.86 -4.11 -14.26
C VAL A 64 -20.67 -5.63 -14.46
N PRO A 65 -21.49 -6.29 -15.31
CA PRO A 65 -21.33 -7.73 -15.58
C PRO A 65 -19.97 -8.15 -16.13
N ALA A 66 -19.22 -7.24 -16.75
CA ALA A 66 -17.85 -7.49 -17.21
C ALA A 66 -16.83 -7.58 -16.06
N HIS A 67 -17.15 -6.99 -14.91
CA HIS A 67 -16.33 -6.95 -13.70
C HIS A 67 -17.09 -7.54 -12.51
N PRO A 68 -17.51 -8.83 -12.58
CA PRO A 68 -18.26 -9.44 -11.50
C PRO A 68 -17.37 -9.61 -10.27
N TRP A 69 -17.98 -9.46 -9.10
CA TRP A 69 -17.33 -9.82 -7.85
C TRP A 69 -17.14 -11.35 -7.79
N ILE A 70 -15.93 -11.77 -7.48
CA ILE A 70 -15.58 -13.15 -7.20
C ILE A 70 -14.77 -13.15 -5.91
N ALA A 71 -15.17 -13.99 -4.95
CA ALA A 71 -14.43 -14.18 -3.72
C ALA A 71 -13.00 -14.64 -4.03
N PRO A 72 -11.98 -14.16 -3.30
CA PRO A 72 -10.60 -14.61 -3.49
C PRO A 72 -10.49 -16.11 -3.20
N GLY A 73 -9.80 -16.84 -4.08
CA GLY A 73 -9.42 -18.23 -3.88
C GLY A 73 -8.25 -18.39 -2.91
N GLU A 74 -7.85 -19.64 -2.64
CA GLU A 74 -6.78 -19.97 -1.68
C GLU A 74 -5.40 -19.41 -2.06
N ASN A 75 -5.16 -19.18 -3.37
CA ASN A 75 -3.90 -18.63 -3.88
C ASN A 75 -3.97 -17.13 -4.21
N ASP A 76 -5.13 -16.49 -4.02
CA ASP A 76 -5.32 -15.08 -4.36
C ASP A 76 -4.88 -14.18 -3.20
N ILE A 77 -4.05 -13.17 -3.50
CA ILE A 77 -3.44 -12.32 -2.48
C ILE A 77 -4.32 -11.10 -2.22
N ARG A 78 -4.60 -10.84 -0.94
CA ARG A 78 -5.25 -9.61 -0.46
C ARG A 78 -4.44 -9.03 0.69
N GLY A 79 -4.52 -7.72 0.87
CA GLY A 79 -3.70 -6.99 1.84
C GLY A 79 -4.48 -6.00 2.70
N PRO A 80 -3.79 -5.02 3.31
CA PRO A 80 -4.41 -4.05 4.20
C PRO A 80 -5.29 -3.02 3.46
N CYS A 81 -5.12 -2.85 2.15
CA CYS A 81 -5.84 -1.84 1.37
C CYS A 81 -7.20 -2.37 0.86
N PRO A 82 -8.35 -1.91 1.43
CA PRO A 82 -9.67 -2.34 0.98
C PRO A 82 -9.97 -1.93 -0.47
N GLY A 83 -9.43 -0.80 -0.93
CA GLY A 83 -9.59 -0.33 -2.30
C GLY A 83 -9.00 -1.32 -3.32
N LEU A 84 -7.71 -1.66 -3.17
CA LEU A 84 -7.04 -2.60 -4.07
C LEU A 84 -7.64 -4.01 -3.98
N ASN A 85 -8.00 -4.46 -2.78
CA ASN A 85 -8.69 -5.74 -2.59
C ASN A 85 -10.00 -5.81 -3.40
N THR A 86 -10.75 -4.70 -3.40
CA THR A 86 -11.99 -4.59 -4.17
C THR A 86 -11.74 -4.64 -5.67
N LEU A 87 -10.70 -3.93 -6.16
CA LEU A 87 -10.34 -3.95 -7.58
C LEU A 87 -9.93 -5.34 -8.06
N ALA A 88 -9.15 -6.08 -7.26
CA ALA A 88 -8.78 -7.46 -7.57
C ALA A 88 -10.00 -8.40 -7.53
N ASN A 89 -10.88 -8.29 -6.53
CA ASN A 89 -12.10 -9.10 -6.43
C ASN A 89 -13.11 -8.84 -7.58
N HIS A 90 -13.07 -7.66 -8.20
CA HIS A 90 -13.89 -7.34 -9.37
C HIS A 90 -13.16 -7.55 -10.71
N GLY A 91 -11.88 -7.95 -10.70
CA GLY A 91 -11.09 -8.17 -11.91
C GLY A 91 -10.72 -6.90 -12.66
N TYR A 92 -10.74 -5.74 -12.00
CA TYR A 92 -10.10 -4.52 -12.50
C TYR A 92 -8.58 -4.59 -12.35
N LEU A 93 -8.12 -5.30 -11.32
CA LEU A 93 -6.76 -5.80 -11.20
C LEU A 93 -6.73 -7.32 -11.44
N PRO A 94 -5.55 -7.89 -11.75
CA PRO A 94 -5.34 -9.33 -11.70
C PRO A 94 -5.88 -9.90 -10.39
N ARG A 95 -6.72 -10.93 -10.50
CA ARG A 95 -7.48 -11.50 -9.36
C ARG A 95 -6.58 -12.19 -8.35
N ASP A 96 -5.40 -12.62 -8.78
CA ASP A 96 -4.33 -13.19 -7.96
C ASP A 96 -3.67 -12.15 -7.03
N GLY A 97 -3.94 -10.86 -7.22
CA GLY A 97 -3.40 -9.78 -6.38
C GLY A 97 -1.98 -9.35 -6.74
N ILE A 98 -1.49 -9.70 -7.93
CA ILE A 98 -0.17 -9.28 -8.43
C ILE A 98 -0.37 -8.38 -9.64
N ALA A 99 0.03 -7.11 -9.55
CA ALA A 99 -0.22 -6.12 -10.58
C ALA A 99 1.02 -5.25 -10.85
N SER A 100 1.12 -4.70 -12.05
CA SER A 100 2.10 -3.63 -12.31
C SER A 100 1.60 -2.28 -11.78
N PRO A 101 2.50 -1.33 -11.49
CA PRO A 101 2.14 0.04 -11.11
C PRO A 101 1.15 0.69 -12.10
N SER A 102 1.36 0.53 -13.41
CA SER A 102 0.45 1.09 -14.41
C SER A 102 -0.96 0.48 -14.35
N GLN A 103 -1.08 -0.83 -14.11
CA GLN A 103 -2.39 -1.47 -13.93
C GLN A 103 -3.10 -0.93 -12.68
N ILE A 104 -2.37 -0.69 -11.60
CA ILE A 104 -2.92 -0.10 -10.36
C ILE A 104 -3.41 1.32 -10.63
N VAL A 105 -2.59 2.17 -11.26
CA VAL A 105 -2.94 3.55 -11.60
C VAL A 105 -4.16 3.60 -12.52
N GLU A 106 -4.26 2.73 -13.52
CA GLU A 106 -5.45 2.63 -14.37
C GLU A 106 -6.69 2.21 -13.58
N ALA A 107 -6.59 1.16 -12.76
CA ALA A 107 -7.72 0.59 -12.04
C ALA A 107 -8.30 1.56 -10.98
N VAL A 108 -7.45 2.25 -10.21
CA VAL A 108 -7.90 3.22 -9.19
C VAL A 108 -8.53 4.46 -9.81
N GLN A 109 -8.00 4.92 -10.95
CA GLN A 109 -8.61 5.99 -11.73
C GLN A 109 -9.96 5.53 -12.29
N GLU A 110 -10.01 4.35 -12.89
CA GLU A 110 -11.19 3.84 -13.58
C GLU A 110 -12.39 3.66 -12.64
N VAL A 111 -12.17 3.04 -11.48
CA VAL A 111 -13.23 2.65 -10.54
C VAL A 111 -13.52 3.69 -9.48
N PHE A 112 -12.49 4.34 -8.93
CA PHE A 112 -12.66 5.29 -7.82
C PHE A 112 -12.57 6.75 -8.27
N ASN A 113 -12.24 7.02 -9.54
CA ASN A 113 -11.97 8.37 -10.03
C ASN A 113 -10.89 9.07 -9.17
N MET A 114 -9.88 8.29 -8.75
CA MET A 114 -8.70 8.82 -8.11
C MET A 114 -7.97 9.73 -9.11
N GLY A 115 -7.54 10.92 -8.67
CA GLY A 115 -6.76 11.84 -9.50
C GLY A 115 -5.43 11.21 -9.90
N ASN A 116 -4.94 11.57 -11.09
CA ASN A 116 -3.72 10.98 -11.63
C ASN A 116 -2.51 11.25 -10.73
N ASP A 117 -2.40 12.47 -10.21
CA ASP A 117 -1.38 12.87 -9.24
C ASP A 117 -1.38 11.97 -8.00
N LEU A 118 -2.54 11.78 -7.37
CA LEU A 118 -2.68 10.93 -6.20
C LEU A 118 -2.42 9.45 -6.53
N ALA A 119 -2.95 8.95 -7.64
CA ALA A 119 -2.80 7.57 -8.06
C ALA A 119 -1.34 7.22 -8.33
N VAL A 120 -0.62 8.07 -9.09
CA VAL A 120 0.80 7.88 -9.40
C VAL A 120 1.63 8.01 -8.11
N PHE A 121 1.42 9.06 -7.32
CA PHE A 121 2.18 9.27 -6.09
C PHE A 121 2.10 8.07 -5.14
N VAL A 122 0.88 7.61 -4.84
CA VAL A 122 0.66 6.50 -3.90
C VAL A 122 1.14 5.17 -4.46
N THR A 123 0.92 4.91 -5.75
CA THR A 123 1.30 3.63 -6.38
C THR A 123 2.81 3.49 -6.49
N TYR A 124 3.51 4.54 -6.92
CA TYR A 124 4.98 4.48 -7.03
C TYR A 124 5.66 4.57 -5.66
N ALA A 125 5.09 5.30 -4.69
CA ALA A 125 5.55 5.20 -3.30
C ALA A 125 5.48 3.74 -2.83
N ALA A 126 4.31 3.11 -2.97
CA ALA A 126 4.13 1.69 -2.65
C ALA A 126 5.14 0.83 -3.41
N HIS A 127 5.22 0.93 -4.74
CA HIS A 127 6.14 0.12 -5.54
C HIS A 127 7.61 0.24 -5.12
N LEU A 128 8.04 1.45 -4.71
CA LEU A 128 9.41 1.71 -4.27
C LEU A 128 9.73 1.18 -2.86
N VAL A 129 8.75 1.12 -1.95
CA VAL A 129 9.02 0.81 -0.52
C VAL A 129 8.32 -0.43 0.03
N VAL A 130 7.26 -0.91 -0.61
CA VAL A 130 6.54 -2.14 -0.22
C VAL A 130 6.94 -3.31 -1.10
N ASP A 131 8.23 -3.38 -1.43
CA ASP A 131 8.83 -4.61 -1.94
C ASP A 131 8.35 -5.00 -3.35
N GLY A 132 7.97 -4.02 -4.16
CA GLY A 132 7.76 -4.20 -5.59
C GLY A 132 9.06 -4.60 -6.29
N ASN A 133 9.00 -5.56 -7.20
CA ASN A 133 10.16 -5.92 -8.01
C ASN A 133 10.34 -4.88 -9.12
N LEU A 134 11.31 -3.98 -8.92
CA LEU A 134 11.61 -2.89 -9.85
C LEU A 134 12.11 -3.37 -11.23
N ILE A 135 12.59 -4.62 -11.33
CA ILE A 135 13.09 -5.19 -12.59
C ILE A 135 11.96 -5.82 -13.40
N THR A 136 11.03 -6.51 -12.75
CA THR A 136 9.90 -7.16 -13.43
C THR A 136 8.65 -6.29 -13.51
N ASP A 137 8.64 -5.13 -12.85
CA ASP A 137 7.51 -4.19 -12.80
C ASP A 137 6.24 -4.82 -12.18
N LEU A 138 6.40 -5.54 -11.07
CA LEU A 138 5.29 -6.22 -10.40
C LEU A 138 5.28 -5.91 -8.90
N LEU A 139 4.07 -5.76 -8.36
CA LEU A 139 3.79 -5.49 -6.96
C LEU A 139 2.69 -6.44 -6.45
N SER A 140 2.89 -6.98 -5.25
CA SER A 140 1.84 -7.70 -4.50
C SER A 140 0.97 -6.72 -3.72
N ILE A 141 -0.35 -6.82 -3.87
CA ILE A 141 -1.30 -5.98 -3.11
C ILE A 141 -1.54 -6.47 -1.66
N GLY A 142 -0.86 -7.52 -1.24
CA GLY A 142 -0.93 -8.07 0.11
C GLY A 142 0.36 -8.75 0.53
N GLY A 143 0.25 -9.77 1.37
CA GLY A 143 1.38 -10.40 2.05
C GLY A 143 2.32 -11.24 1.18
N LYS A 144 3.44 -11.64 1.79
CA LYS A 144 4.33 -12.69 1.29
C LYS A 144 3.55 -14.00 1.10
N THR A 145 3.65 -14.62 -0.07
CA THR A 145 3.13 -15.98 -0.30
C THR A 145 4.26 -16.99 -0.41
N PRO A 146 4.03 -18.30 -0.19
CA PRO A 146 5.04 -19.34 -0.44
C PRO A 146 5.58 -19.32 -1.89
N SER A 147 4.80 -18.81 -2.83
CA SER A 147 5.20 -18.60 -4.23
C SER A 147 6.26 -17.50 -4.40
N THR A 148 6.58 -16.72 -3.34
CA THR A 148 7.64 -15.69 -3.32
C THR A 148 9.03 -16.22 -2.98
N GLY A 149 9.20 -17.52 -2.80
CA GLY A 149 10.51 -18.08 -2.45
C GLY A 149 11.03 -17.66 -1.06
N PRO A 150 12.28 -18.03 -0.73
CA PRO A 150 12.87 -17.80 0.59
C PRO A 150 13.06 -16.32 0.90
N ASP A 151 13.08 -15.98 2.19
CA ASP A 151 13.33 -14.61 2.65
C ASP A 151 14.76 -14.17 2.33
N PRO A 152 14.95 -12.93 1.83
CA PRO A 152 16.26 -12.33 1.72
C PRO A 152 16.83 -12.01 3.11
N PRO A 153 18.17 -11.90 3.25
CA PRO A 153 18.77 -11.44 4.48
C PRO A 153 18.40 -9.98 4.76
N SER A 154 18.29 -9.64 6.05
CA SER A 154 18.13 -8.26 6.55
C SER A 154 19.12 -7.30 5.87
N PRO A 155 18.70 -6.06 5.52
CA PRO A 155 17.47 -5.35 5.92
C PRO A 155 16.28 -5.54 4.99
N ALA A 156 16.38 -6.44 4.01
CA ALA A 156 15.29 -6.76 3.10
C ALA A 156 14.12 -7.42 3.84
N ILE A 157 12.90 -6.93 3.69
CA ILE A 157 11.71 -7.55 4.29
C ILE A 157 10.74 -7.89 3.16
N VAL A 158 10.75 -9.12 2.66
CA VAL A 158 9.83 -9.51 1.56
C VAL A 158 8.42 -9.66 2.11
N GLY A 159 7.55 -8.67 1.87
CA GLY A 159 6.17 -8.72 2.39
C GLY A 159 5.06 -8.14 1.52
N GLY A 160 5.36 -7.43 0.43
CA GLY A 160 4.33 -6.69 -0.33
C GLY A 160 3.68 -5.61 0.53
N LEU A 161 2.43 -5.24 0.26
CA LEU A 161 1.74 -4.21 1.06
C LEU A 161 1.58 -4.57 2.55
N ASN A 162 1.81 -5.81 2.99
CA ASN A 162 1.76 -6.16 4.41
C ASN A 162 3.07 -5.83 5.15
N THR A 163 4.13 -5.38 4.48
CA THR A 163 5.39 -5.01 5.15
C THR A 163 5.16 -3.83 6.09
N HIS A 164 5.37 -4.08 7.39
CA HIS A 164 5.17 -3.07 8.44
C HIS A 164 6.23 -1.95 8.38
N ALA A 165 5.80 -0.73 8.69
CA ALA A 165 6.60 0.48 8.85
C ALA A 165 7.24 1.08 7.58
N VAL A 166 6.98 0.51 6.40
CA VAL A 166 7.38 1.12 5.09
C VAL A 166 6.23 1.86 4.41
N PHE A 167 5.00 1.34 4.56
CA PHE A 167 3.77 1.94 4.04
C PHE A 167 2.59 1.54 4.92
N GLU A 168 2.41 0.24 5.15
CA GLU A 168 1.58 -0.26 6.24
C GLU A 168 2.18 0.22 7.56
N GLY A 169 1.32 0.56 8.51
CA GLY A 169 1.77 0.95 9.82
C GLY A 169 0.63 0.96 10.82
N ASP A 170 1.00 1.28 12.05
CA ASP A 170 0.09 1.27 13.18
C ASP A 170 -1.10 2.21 13.00
N VAL A 171 -2.08 2.10 13.90
CA VAL A 171 -3.30 2.91 13.93
C VAL A 171 -4.18 2.72 12.70
N SER A 172 -4.12 1.58 12.03
CA SER A 172 -5.06 1.28 10.95
C SER A 172 -6.52 1.29 11.43
N THR A 173 -7.44 1.70 10.53
CA THR A 173 -8.87 1.88 10.85
C THR A 173 -9.57 0.55 11.16
N THR A 174 -9.26 -0.49 10.39
CA THR A 174 -9.94 -1.80 10.48
C THR A 174 -8.96 -2.99 10.53
N ARG A 175 -7.66 -2.71 10.65
CA ARG A 175 -6.57 -3.68 10.77
C ARG A 175 -5.85 -3.44 12.09
N ALA A 176 -5.36 -4.49 12.73
CA ALA A 176 -4.62 -4.35 13.98
C ALA A 176 -3.17 -3.88 13.72
N ASP A 177 -2.51 -3.36 14.74
CA ASP A 177 -1.09 -3.03 14.66
C ASP A 177 -0.25 -4.30 14.51
N ALA A 178 0.87 -4.23 13.78
CA ALA A 178 1.72 -5.39 13.52
C ALA A 178 2.27 -6.04 14.79
N PHE A 179 2.43 -5.27 15.87
CA PHE A 179 2.81 -5.77 17.19
C PHE A 179 1.86 -6.87 17.71
N PHE A 180 0.57 -6.84 17.34
CA PHE A 180 -0.41 -7.84 17.75
C PHE A 180 -0.45 -9.08 16.84
N GLY A 181 0.35 -9.10 15.78
CA GLY A 181 0.61 -10.26 14.93
C GLY A 181 -0.04 -10.22 13.53
N ASP A 182 -1.24 -9.67 13.38
CA ASP A 182 -1.94 -9.59 12.08
C ASP A 182 -2.30 -8.14 11.72
N ASN A 183 -1.55 -7.57 10.78
CA ASN A 183 -1.68 -6.20 10.32
C ASN A 183 -2.50 -6.00 9.02
N HIS A 184 -3.09 -7.07 8.47
CA HIS A 184 -3.69 -7.02 7.13
C HIS A 184 -5.11 -7.55 7.07
N SER A 185 -5.45 -8.54 7.90
CA SER A 185 -6.80 -9.10 7.95
C SER A 185 -7.80 -8.10 8.51
N PHE A 186 -9.04 -8.19 8.02
CA PHE A 186 -10.14 -7.41 8.56
C PHE A 186 -10.40 -7.80 10.03
N ASN A 187 -10.41 -6.81 10.91
CA ASN A 187 -10.68 -7.00 12.33
C ASN A 187 -12.11 -6.54 12.66
N GLU A 188 -12.99 -7.50 12.99
CA GLU A 188 -14.40 -7.23 13.32
C GLU A 188 -14.54 -6.32 14.55
N THR A 189 -13.68 -6.46 15.56
CA THR A 189 -13.74 -5.63 16.78
C THR A 189 -13.49 -4.16 16.45
N LEU A 190 -12.46 -3.87 15.65
CA LEU A 190 -12.16 -2.50 15.20
C LEU A 190 -13.27 -1.93 14.30
N PHE A 191 -13.87 -2.77 13.44
CA PHE A 191 -14.99 -2.33 12.63
C PHE A 191 -16.26 -2.04 13.45
N GLN A 192 -16.54 -2.82 14.49
CA GLN A 192 -17.65 -2.52 15.40
C GLN A 192 -17.39 -1.24 16.21
N GLU A 193 -16.14 -0.97 16.55
CA GLU A 193 -15.77 0.32 17.16
C GLU A 193 -16.00 1.48 16.19
N LEU A 194 -15.62 1.33 14.92
CA LEU A 194 -15.93 2.29 13.86
C LEU A 194 -17.44 2.55 13.76
N VAL A 195 -18.26 1.50 13.77
CA VAL A 195 -19.74 1.60 13.78
C VAL A 195 -20.24 2.37 15.00
N SER A 196 -19.70 2.10 16.19
CA SER A 196 -20.03 2.81 17.43
C SER A 196 -19.72 4.31 17.33
N PHE A 197 -18.53 4.66 16.81
CA PHE A 197 -18.14 6.05 16.58
C PHE A 197 -19.01 6.73 15.52
N SER A 198 -19.36 6.02 14.44
CA SER A 198 -20.30 6.53 13.42
C SER A 198 -21.68 6.82 13.98
N ASN A 199 -22.20 5.96 14.86
CA ASN A 199 -23.47 6.20 15.54
C ASN A 199 -23.41 7.40 16.47
N LYS A 200 -22.28 7.58 17.19
CA LYS A 200 -22.11 8.65 18.18
C LYS A 200 -21.83 10.02 17.57
N PHE A 201 -21.00 10.09 16.53
CA PHE A 201 -20.48 11.35 15.99
C PHE A 201 -20.91 11.62 14.54
N GLY A 202 -21.18 10.57 13.77
CA GLY A 202 -21.54 10.66 12.35
C GLY A 202 -23.03 10.58 12.04
N GLY A 203 -23.89 10.42 13.06
CA GLY A 203 -25.34 10.24 12.86
C GLY A 203 -25.70 8.91 12.20
N GLY A 204 -24.89 7.87 12.42
CA GLY A 204 -25.07 6.53 11.83
C GLY A 204 -24.31 6.31 10.52
N PHE A 205 -23.53 7.29 10.06
CA PHE A 205 -22.73 7.20 8.84
C PHE A 205 -21.25 7.38 9.14
N TYR A 206 -20.39 6.88 8.26
CA TYR A 206 -18.98 7.25 8.25
C TYR A 206 -18.80 8.54 7.45
N ASN A 207 -18.33 9.59 8.12
CA ASN A 207 -18.08 10.92 7.56
C ASN A 207 -16.89 11.58 8.26
N ILE A 208 -16.56 12.82 7.91
CA ILE A 208 -15.39 13.54 8.48
C ILE A 208 -15.49 13.65 10.01
N ALA A 209 -16.70 13.85 10.55
CA ALA A 209 -16.92 13.93 11.99
C ALA A 209 -16.65 12.59 12.70
N THR A 210 -16.92 11.45 12.05
CA THR A 210 -16.52 10.14 12.58
C THR A 210 -15.01 9.95 12.43
N ALA A 211 -14.47 10.22 11.25
CA ALA A 211 -13.08 9.99 10.92
C ALA A 211 -12.12 10.71 11.87
N ARG A 212 -12.42 11.97 12.24
CA ARG A 212 -11.61 12.74 13.20
C ARG A 212 -11.54 12.10 14.59
N GLU A 213 -12.68 11.66 15.12
CA GLU A 213 -12.74 11.13 16.50
C GLU A 213 -12.15 9.72 16.53
N PHE A 214 -12.46 8.91 15.51
CA PHE A 214 -11.97 7.54 15.44
C PHE A 214 -10.47 7.48 15.17
N ARG A 215 -9.93 8.34 14.29
CA ARG A 215 -8.48 8.46 14.06
C ARG A 215 -7.75 8.76 15.37
N PHE A 216 -8.24 9.72 16.14
CA PHE A 216 -7.64 10.07 17.42
C PHE A 216 -7.74 8.93 18.43
N GLN A 217 -8.90 8.26 18.52
CA GLN A 217 -9.07 7.09 19.38
C GLN A 217 -8.05 5.99 19.05
N ARG A 218 -7.90 5.64 17.78
CA ARG A 218 -6.94 4.61 17.34
C ARG A 218 -5.51 4.97 17.75
N ILE A 219 -5.11 6.24 17.62
CA ILE A 219 -3.81 6.73 18.07
C ILE A 219 -3.66 6.54 19.58
N GLN A 220 -4.66 6.93 20.37
CA GLN A 220 -4.61 6.75 21.83
C GLN A 220 -4.52 5.27 22.23
N ASP A 221 -5.26 4.38 21.55
CA ASP A 221 -5.20 2.95 21.82
C ASP A 221 -3.80 2.39 21.53
N SER A 222 -3.20 2.73 20.40
CA SER A 222 -1.86 2.27 20.05
C SER A 222 -0.81 2.83 21.01
N ILE A 223 -0.92 4.08 21.45
CA ILE A 223 -0.06 4.63 22.52
C ILE A 223 -0.21 3.79 23.80
N ALA A 224 -1.44 3.44 24.18
CA ALA A 224 -1.72 2.75 25.44
C ALA A 224 -1.43 1.25 25.44
N THR A 225 -1.38 0.61 24.26
CA THR A 225 -1.34 -0.86 24.15
C THR A 225 -0.16 -1.41 23.36
N ASN A 226 0.43 -0.63 22.45
CA ASN A 226 1.53 -1.07 21.60
C ASN A 226 2.85 -0.41 22.05
N PRO A 227 3.77 -1.12 22.73
CA PRO A 227 5.05 -0.56 23.19
C PRO A 227 6.01 -0.21 22.05
N GLN A 228 5.77 -0.71 20.84
CA GLN A 228 6.54 -0.45 19.62
C GLN A 228 5.82 0.51 18.66
N PHE A 229 4.76 1.18 19.14
CA PHE A 229 3.95 2.09 18.33
C PHE A 229 4.81 3.13 17.61
N SER A 230 4.68 3.22 16.29
CA SER A 230 5.37 4.20 15.45
C SER A 230 4.40 5.02 14.61
N PHE A 231 4.49 6.34 14.73
CA PHE A 231 3.64 7.30 14.02
C PHE A 231 4.45 8.47 13.45
N ILE A 232 5.47 8.11 12.68
CA ILE A 232 6.33 9.03 11.95
C ILE A 232 6.09 8.90 10.43
N SER A 233 6.64 9.82 9.65
CA SER A 233 6.54 9.77 8.18
C SER A 233 7.23 8.52 7.60
N PRO A 234 6.64 7.86 6.59
CA PRO A 234 5.48 8.28 5.80
C PRO A 234 4.11 7.91 6.40
N ARG A 235 4.07 7.04 7.43
CA ARG A 235 2.81 6.54 8.03
C ARG A 235 1.94 7.65 8.61
N TYR A 236 2.58 8.65 9.23
CA TYR A 236 1.91 9.83 9.76
C TYR A 236 0.97 10.47 8.72
N TYR A 237 1.40 10.60 7.47
CA TYR A 237 0.58 11.15 6.40
C TYR A 237 -0.49 10.18 5.90
N THR A 238 -0.11 8.94 5.61
CA THR A 238 -1.02 7.95 5.02
C THR A 238 -2.17 7.60 5.95
N ALA A 239 -1.95 7.55 7.28
CA ALA A 239 -2.99 7.28 8.25
C ALA A 239 -4.15 8.31 8.20
N TYR A 240 -3.84 9.61 8.09
CA TYR A 240 -4.89 10.62 7.94
C TYR A 240 -5.52 10.57 6.54
N ALA A 241 -4.72 10.41 5.48
CA ALA A 241 -5.23 10.30 4.11
C ALA A 241 -6.22 9.13 3.94
N GLU A 242 -5.88 7.96 4.47
CA GLU A 242 -6.71 6.75 4.47
C GLU A 242 -8.02 6.91 5.24
N SER A 243 -8.07 7.84 6.20
CA SER A 243 -9.31 8.16 6.91
C SER A 243 -10.28 8.97 6.04
N VAL A 244 -9.76 9.70 5.04
CA VAL A 244 -10.54 10.46 4.05
C VAL A 244 -11.05 9.55 2.92
N PHE A 245 -10.27 8.53 2.52
CA PHE A 245 -10.56 7.68 1.36
C PHE A 245 -11.97 7.08 1.31
N PRO A 246 -12.54 6.50 2.40
CA PRO A 246 -13.89 5.97 2.35
C PRO A 246 -14.94 7.04 2.02
N ILE A 247 -14.71 8.29 2.43
CA ILE A 247 -15.63 9.41 2.22
C ILE A 247 -15.58 9.87 0.76
N VAL A 248 -14.41 9.86 0.13
CA VAL A 248 -14.24 10.36 -1.23
C VAL A 248 -14.39 9.29 -2.31
N PHE A 249 -14.16 8.00 -1.98
CA PHE A 249 -14.12 6.91 -2.95
C PHE A 249 -15.19 5.84 -2.77
N PHE A 250 -15.69 5.58 -1.55
CA PHE A 250 -16.65 4.48 -1.33
C PHE A 250 -18.11 4.93 -1.32
N ILE A 251 -18.35 6.23 -1.39
CA ILE A 251 -19.69 6.80 -1.56
C ILE A 251 -20.07 6.76 -3.03
N ASP A 252 -21.26 6.24 -3.34
CA ASP A 252 -21.79 6.20 -4.70
C ASP A 252 -21.82 7.62 -5.30
N GLY A 253 -21.27 7.78 -6.50
CA GLY A 253 -21.10 9.08 -7.15
C GLY A 253 -22.38 9.83 -7.49
N ARG A 254 -23.55 9.20 -7.37
CA ARG A 254 -24.86 9.88 -7.45
C ARG A 254 -25.25 10.55 -6.14
N ASN A 255 -24.60 10.20 -5.03
CA ASN A 255 -24.82 10.75 -3.70
C ASN A 255 -23.73 11.79 -3.37
N SER A 256 -24.15 13.03 -3.12
CA SER A 256 -23.26 14.15 -2.77
C SER A 256 -23.19 14.47 -1.28
N THR A 257 -23.82 13.66 -0.42
CA THR A 257 -23.95 13.95 1.02
C THR A 257 -22.66 13.76 1.84
N LEU A 258 -21.63 13.13 1.25
CA LEU A 258 -20.38 12.77 1.95
C LEU A 258 -20.58 11.92 3.22
N ASN A 259 -21.70 11.20 3.28
CA ASN A 259 -22.02 10.23 4.32
C ASN A 259 -21.96 8.82 3.74
N LEU A 260 -21.00 8.02 4.19
CA LEU A 260 -20.84 6.63 3.81
C LEU A 260 -21.71 5.75 4.71
N ASP A 261 -22.58 4.97 4.09
CA ASP A 261 -23.38 3.96 4.79
C ASP A 261 -22.49 2.84 5.35
N LEU A 262 -22.79 2.37 6.56
CA LEU A 262 -21.97 1.39 7.26
C LEU A 262 -22.03 -0.01 6.63
N ASP A 263 -23.14 -0.37 5.98
CA ASP A 263 -23.26 -1.64 5.24
C ASP A 263 -22.38 -1.59 3.98
N VAL A 264 -22.35 -0.44 3.31
CA VAL A 264 -21.44 -0.19 2.19
C VAL A 264 -19.99 -0.23 2.67
N ALA A 265 -19.68 0.46 3.78
CA ALA A 265 -18.35 0.43 4.37
C ALA A 265 -17.90 -1.01 4.68
N ARG A 266 -18.77 -1.83 5.27
CA ARG A 266 -18.50 -3.24 5.55
C ARG A 266 -18.16 -4.01 4.27
N GLY A 267 -18.96 -3.84 3.21
CA GLY A 267 -18.70 -4.49 1.92
C GLY A 267 -17.31 -4.19 1.36
N PHE A 268 -16.83 -2.95 1.47
CA PHE A 268 -15.47 -2.58 1.07
C PHE A 268 -14.39 -3.12 2.02
N PHE A 269 -14.55 -2.93 3.33
CA PHE A 269 -13.51 -3.23 4.32
C PHE A 269 -13.33 -4.73 4.59
N GLN A 270 -14.42 -5.50 4.57
CA GLN A 270 -14.46 -6.92 4.89
C GLN A 270 -14.42 -7.77 3.62
N ASP A 271 -15.35 -7.55 2.69
CA ASP A 271 -15.54 -8.45 1.54
C ASP A 271 -14.79 -8.00 0.28
N GLY A 272 -14.24 -6.78 0.29
CA GLY A 272 -13.66 -6.15 -0.90
C GLY A 272 -14.67 -6.16 -2.06
N ARG A 273 -15.89 -5.67 -1.81
CA ARG A 273 -17.02 -5.74 -2.73
C ARG A 273 -17.60 -4.36 -3.00
N LEU A 274 -17.78 -4.03 -4.28
CA LEU A 274 -18.56 -2.87 -4.71
C LEU A 274 -20.06 -3.13 -4.45
N PRO A 275 -20.81 -2.14 -3.94
CA PRO A 275 -22.25 -2.23 -3.84
C PRO A 275 -22.92 -2.51 -5.19
N ASP A 276 -24.05 -3.19 -5.17
CA ASP A 276 -24.80 -3.47 -6.39
C ASP A 276 -25.27 -2.14 -7.03
N GLY A 277 -25.00 -1.97 -8.32
CA GLY A 277 -25.30 -0.72 -9.01
C GLY A 277 -24.43 0.47 -8.60
N PHE A 278 -23.23 0.25 -8.05
CA PHE A 278 -22.31 1.30 -7.61
C PHE A 278 -21.76 2.14 -8.78
N PHE A 279 -21.91 3.45 -8.68
CA PHE A 279 -21.31 4.42 -9.60
C PHE A 279 -20.09 5.08 -8.97
N ARG A 280 -19.02 5.26 -9.75
CA ARG A 280 -17.86 6.05 -9.31
C ARG A 280 -18.21 7.53 -9.14
N ALA A 281 -17.45 8.22 -8.30
CA ALA A 281 -17.57 9.67 -8.10
C ALA A 281 -17.47 10.46 -9.42
N ASN A 282 -18.16 11.60 -9.55
CA ASN A 282 -18.01 12.53 -10.68
C ASN A 282 -16.81 13.48 -10.56
N ILE A 283 -16.15 13.51 -9.40
CA ILE A 283 -15.03 14.41 -9.15
C ILE A 283 -13.77 13.58 -9.06
N SER A 284 -12.79 13.92 -9.91
CA SER A 284 -11.43 13.40 -9.82
C SER A 284 -10.77 13.91 -8.54
N THR A 285 -10.44 13.00 -7.63
CA THR A 285 -9.91 13.37 -6.30
C THR A 285 -8.39 13.40 -6.31
N THR A 286 -7.83 14.60 -6.30
CA THR A 286 -6.38 14.89 -6.36
C THR A 286 -5.73 14.96 -4.98
N LEU A 287 -4.39 15.08 -4.94
CA LEU A 287 -3.62 15.26 -3.69
C LEU A 287 -4.14 16.44 -2.87
N ASN A 288 -4.42 17.58 -3.52
CA ASN A 288 -4.91 18.79 -2.84
C ASN A 288 -6.27 18.56 -2.15
N ARG A 289 -7.15 17.75 -2.76
CA ARG A 289 -8.45 17.45 -2.18
C ARG A 289 -8.32 16.54 -0.95
N VAL A 290 -7.41 15.57 -1.02
CA VAL A 290 -7.09 14.71 0.13
C VAL A 290 -6.45 15.56 1.25
N GLY A 291 -5.54 16.48 0.91
CA GLY A 291 -4.93 17.43 1.84
C GLY A 291 -5.96 18.22 2.64
N GLY A 292 -6.96 18.82 1.98
CA GLY A 292 -8.05 19.51 2.69
C GLY A 292 -8.90 18.60 3.59
N GLY A 293 -9.03 17.32 3.25
CA GLY A 293 -9.67 16.31 4.10
C GLY A 293 -8.82 15.93 5.31
N ILE A 294 -7.50 15.80 5.13
CA ILE A 294 -6.53 15.60 6.20
C ILE A 294 -6.62 16.76 7.19
N ASP A 295 -6.59 18.00 6.71
CA ASP A 295 -6.68 19.20 7.56
C ASP A 295 -7.95 19.21 8.41
N ALA A 296 -9.09 18.82 7.82
CA ALA A 296 -10.37 18.74 8.52
C ALA A 296 -10.40 17.68 9.63
N ILE A 297 -9.65 16.58 9.47
CA ILE A 297 -9.52 15.51 10.47
C ILE A 297 -8.49 15.90 11.54
N PHE A 298 -7.33 16.41 11.12
CA PHE A 298 -6.20 16.77 11.97
C PHE A 298 -6.51 17.93 12.91
N SER A 299 -7.17 18.98 12.41
CA SER A 299 -7.42 20.22 13.18
C SER A 299 -8.24 20.02 14.46
N ALA A 300 -9.00 18.93 14.57
CA ALA A 300 -9.79 18.63 15.76
C ALA A 300 -8.93 18.11 16.93
N HIS A 301 -7.93 17.28 16.63
CA HIS A 301 -7.03 16.66 17.61
C HIS A 301 -5.59 16.65 17.07
N PRO A 302 -4.89 17.81 17.06
CA PRO A 302 -3.51 17.88 16.59
C PRO A 302 -2.58 17.02 17.45
N ILE A 303 -1.71 16.24 16.80
CA ILE A 303 -0.64 15.47 17.44
C ILE A 303 0.61 15.53 16.57
N GLU A 304 1.77 15.75 17.18
CA GLU A 304 3.03 15.76 16.46
C GLU A 304 3.54 14.33 16.18
N PRO A 305 4.29 14.12 15.08
CA PRO A 305 4.83 12.80 14.76
C PRO A 305 5.77 12.29 15.86
N GLY A 306 5.76 10.98 16.08
CA GLY A 306 6.49 10.36 17.19
C GLY A 306 6.25 8.86 17.31
N ALA A 307 6.81 8.27 18.37
CA ALA A 307 6.73 6.83 18.62
C ALA A 307 6.80 6.51 20.12
N ASN A 308 6.30 5.34 20.52
CA ASN A 308 6.54 4.83 21.87
C ASN A 308 8.00 4.37 22.03
N ASN A 309 8.61 4.71 23.17
CA ASN A 309 9.99 4.38 23.49
C ASN A 309 10.11 3.02 24.20
N GLY A 310 9.68 1.95 23.52
CA GLY A 310 9.81 0.56 24.00
C GLY A 310 8.90 0.20 25.19
N SER A 311 7.98 1.08 25.58
CA SER A 311 6.97 0.83 26.61
C SER A 311 5.65 1.49 26.24
N VAL A 312 4.53 0.95 26.73
CA VAL A 312 3.22 1.58 26.52
C VAL A 312 3.15 2.92 27.25
N ASN A 313 2.37 3.87 26.72
CA ASN A 313 2.23 5.23 27.24
C ASN A 313 3.55 6.02 27.32
N SER A 314 4.46 5.80 26.37
CA SER A 314 5.77 6.47 26.32
C SER A 314 6.00 7.26 25.03
N TYR A 315 4.92 7.81 24.48
CA TYR A 315 4.93 8.51 23.20
C TYR A 315 5.91 9.70 23.27
N THR A 316 6.98 9.59 22.49
CA THR A 316 8.07 10.56 22.39
C THR A 316 8.04 11.14 20.99
N LEU A 317 8.12 12.48 20.92
CA LEU A 317 8.07 13.20 19.66
C LEU A 317 9.35 12.98 18.86
N ASP A 318 9.21 12.90 17.54
CA ASP A 318 10.30 12.87 16.59
C ASP A 318 10.33 14.18 15.80
N PRO A 319 11.14 15.18 16.21
CA PRO A 319 11.23 16.46 15.52
C PRO A 319 11.87 16.33 14.12
N ASP A 320 12.54 15.21 13.82
CA ASP A 320 13.17 14.97 12.53
C ASP A 320 12.20 14.30 11.53
N SER A 321 11.00 13.90 11.96
CA SER A 321 9.94 13.41 11.08
C SER A 321 9.27 14.57 10.33
N ALA A 322 8.88 14.37 9.07
CA ALA A 322 8.01 15.32 8.38
C ALA A 322 6.61 15.35 9.02
N ASP A 323 6.02 16.54 9.11
CA ASP A 323 4.65 16.82 9.52
C ASP A 323 3.89 17.49 8.36
N PHE A 324 2.61 17.82 8.54
CA PHE A 324 1.76 18.43 7.49
C PHE A 324 2.19 19.84 7.03
N SER A 325 3.12 20.51 7.74
CA SER A 325 3.60 21.83 7.35
C SER A 325 4.66 21.77 6.25
N ASP A 326 5.32 20.62 6.06
CA ASP A 326 6.39 20.44 5.08
C ASP A 326 6.19 19.15 4.26
N PHE A 327 5.31 19.24 3.26
CA PHE A 327 5.06 18.15 2.31
C PHE A 327 6.31 17.79 1.48
N CYS A 328 7.17 18.76 1.17
CA CYS A 328 8.38 18.48 0.40
C CYS A 328 9.43 17.72 1.22
N LYS A 329 9.45 17.91 2.54
CA LYS A 329 10.24 17.09 3.45
C LYS A 329 9.74 15.65 3.54
N LEU A 330 8.42 15.41 3.46
CA LEU A 330 7.90 14.04 3.33
C LEU A 330 8.52 13.36 2.10
N TYR A 331 8.46 14.01 0.94
CA TYR A 331 9.05 13.49 -0.30
C TYR A 331 10.56 13.26 -0.16
N SER A 332 11.30 14.25 0.33
CA SER A 332 12.77 14.17 0.38
C SER A 332 13.25 13.14 1.41
N ASP A 333 12.61 13.03 2.58
CA ASP A 333 12.91 12.01 3.57
C ASP A 333 12.55 10.62 3.05
N PHE A 334 11.42 10.48 2.36
CA PHE A 334 11.02 9.21 1.74
C PHE A 334 12.09 8.70 0.77
N VAL A 335 12.59 9.56 -0.11
CA VAL A 335 13.64 9.18 -1.06
C VAL A 335 14.98 8.95 -0.35
N THR A 336 15.41 9.89 0.50
CA THR A 336 16.78 9.89 1.04
C THR A 336 17.00 8.98 2.25
N LYS A 337 15.96 8.69 3.03
CA LYS A 337 16.02 7.81 4.20
C LYS A 337 15.43 6.45 3.87
N THR A 338 14.17 6.39 3.42
CA THR A 338 13.47 5.11 3.21
C THR A 338 13.98 4.38 1.99
N VAL A 339 13.87 4.96 0.79
CA VAL A 339 14.28 4.29 -0.46
C VAL A 339 15.79 4.01 -0.46
N LYS A 340 16.61 4.98 -0.03
CA LYS A 340 18.06 4.78 0.07
C LYS A 340 18.45 3.70 1.08
N GLY A 341 17.75 3.63 2.22
CA GLY A 341 17.96 2.59 3.23
C GLY A 341 17.63 1.19 2.71
N LEU A 342 16.63 1.08 1.83
CA LEU A 342 16.24 -0.17 1.17
C LEU A 342 17.19 -0.56 0.04
N TYR A 343 17.77 0.39 -0.68
CA TYR A 343 18.62 0.12 -1.85
C TYR A 343 20.01 0.77 -1.72
N PRO A 344 20.81 0.43 -0.69
CA PRO A 344 22.07 1.13 -0.41
C PRO A 344 23.15 0.91 -1.48
N ASN A 345 23.11 -0.22 -2.20
CA ASN A 345 24.12 -0.62 -3.20
C ASN A 345 23.50 -0.96 -4.57
N ALA A 346 22.41 -0.30 -4.96
CA ALA A 346 21.79 -0.55 -6.26
C ALA A 346 22.76 -0.21 -7.41
N GLN A 347 22.98 -1.17 -8.32
CA GLN A 347 23.88 -1.00 -9.48
C GLN A 347 23.23 -1.52 -10.77
N GLY A 348 23.76 -1.10 -11.92
CA GLY A 348 23.36 -1.61 -13.23
C GLY A 348 21.88 -1.41 -13.55
N GLN A 349 21.19 -2.50 -13.92
CA GLN A 349 19.78 -2.47 -14.29
C GLN A 349 18.87 -2.05 -13.12
N LEU A 350 19.21 -2.44 -11.88
CA LEU A 350 18.44 -2.07 -10.70
C LEU A 350 18.52 -0.57 -10.43
N LEU A 351 19.71 0.04 -10.58
CA LEU A 351 19.87 1.49 -10.44
C LEU A 351 19.10 2.28 -11.49
N THR A 352 19.08 1.78 -12.73
CA THR A 352 18.32 2.40 -13.83
C THR A 352 16.82 2.33 -13.56
N ALA A 353 16.32 1.16 -13.15
CA ALA A 353 14.91 0.97 -12.78
C ALA A 353 14.51 1.81 -11.56
N LEU A 354 15.39 1.90 -10.55
CA LEU A 354 15.17 2.71 -9.36
C LEU A 354 15.03 4.19 -9.71
N ASN A 355 15.97 4.75 -10.47
CA ASN A 355 15.93 6.15 -10.88
C ASN A 355 14.70 6.45 -11.75
N GLN A 356 14.33 5.55 -12.66
CA GLN A 356 13.13 5.74 -13.48
C GLN A 356 11.83 5.74 -12.65
N ASN A 357 11.71 4.85 -11.66
CA ASN A 357 10.55 4.85 -10.76
C ASN A 357 10.52 6.10 -9.85
N LEU A 358 11.68 6.62 -9.45
CA LEU A 358 11.78 7.88 -8.70
C LEU A 358 11.40 9.10 -9.53
N ASP A 359 11.72 9.11 -10.83
CA ASP A 359 11.26 10.14 -11.76
C ASP A 359 9.73 10.11 -11.89
N PHE A 360 9.13 8.92 -11.98
CA PHE A 360 7.68 8.76 -12.01
C PHE A 360 7.02 9.20 -10.70
N PHE A 361 7.62 8.83 -9.56
CA PHE A 361 7.16 9.25 -8.24
C PHE A 361 7.21 10.78 -8.07
N PHE A 362 8.30 11.43 -8.47
CA PHE A 362 8.42 12.89 -8.42
C PHE A 362 7.48 13.58 -9.41
N GLY A 363 7.28 13.01 -10.61
CA GLY A 363 6.37 13.55 -11.62
C GLY A 363 4.96 13.80 -11.11
N ALA A 364 4.48 13.01 -10.15
CA ALA A 364 3.18 13.20 -9.51
C ALA A 364 3.07 14.46 -8.63
N ILE A 365 4.20 15.00 -8.17
CA ILE A 365 4.28 16.17 -7.26
C ILE A 365 5.05 17.34 -7.87
N ALA A 366 5.42 17.27 -9.16
CA ALA A 366 6.20 18.30 -9.82
C ALA A 366 5.55 19.70 -9.73
N ASP A 367 4.21 19.74 -9.73
CA ASP A 367 3.41 20.97 -9.63
C ASP A 367 3.21 21.46 -8.18
N GLN A 368 3.70 20.72 -7.18
CA GLN A 368 3.55 21.04 -5.75
C GLN A 368 4.69 21.94 -5.21
N GLY A 369 5.62 22.36 -6.07
CA GLY A 369 6.74 23.26 -5.70
C GLY A 369 7.91 22.57 -5.00
N CYS A 370 7.91 21.24 -4.91
CA CYS A 370 9.03 20.47 -4.37
C CYS A 370 10.18 20.37 -5.37
N THR A 371 11.40 20.26 -4.87
CA THR A 371 12.60 20.04 -5.70
C THR A 371 12.90 18.55 -5.77
N GLN A 372 13.13 18.03 -6.99
CA GLN A 372 13.48 16.63 -7.18
C GLN A 372 14.79 16.30 -6.46
N VAL A 373 14.80 15.23 -5.68
CA VAL A 373 16.03 14.70 -5.10
C VAL A 373 16.90 14.15 -6.23
N PRO A 374 18.22 14.43 -6.25
CA PRO A 374 19.10 13.92 -7.30
C PRO A 374 19.01 12.40 -7.45
N PRO A 375 19.17 11.88 -8.69
CA PRO A 375 19.16 10.45 -8.92
C PRO A 375 20.27 9.76 -8.13
N PHE A 376 20.01 8.51 -7.76
CA PHE A 376 21.00 7.67 -7.11
C PHE A 376 22.17 7.43 -8.06
N ALA A 377 23.39 7.51 -7.52
CA ALA A 377 24.66 7.38 -8.23
C ALA A 377 25.27 5.99 -8.05
#